data_AF-A0A915VEB5-F1
#
_entry.id   AF-A0A915VEB5-F1
#
_cell.length_a   1.000
_cell.length_b   1.000
_cell.length_c   1.000
_cell.angle_alpha   90.00
_cell.angle_beta   90.00
_cell.angle_gamma   90.00
#
_symmetry.space_group_name_H-M   'P 1'
#
loop_
_entity.id
_entity.type
_entity.pdbx_description
1 polymer ?
#
loop_
_entity_poly.entity_id
_entity_poly.type
_entity_poly.pdbx_seq_one_letter_code
_entity_poly.pdbx_strand_id
1 'polypeptide(L)'
;MPQCPQAKAIILRADVDMAVPDEKNVLIALVVKHLEKTPGHEQDIYVVAELVNSDRQRHLKEAGVDEVIFSQDYSSGILSSGILAQGALFRQMPKVYRQLLTYSDHPNEFYFIEPRYYPATFMASHFLPLVLG
;
A
#
# COMPACT_ATOMS: atom_id res chain seq x y z
N MET A 1 1.81 31.68 13.20
CA MET A 1 1.66 31.17 11.82
C MET A 1 1.02 29.81 11.89
N PRO A 2 -0.03 29.50 11.12
CA PRO A 2 -0.63 28.17 11.16
C PRO A 2 0.42 27.15 10.67
N GLN A 3 0.74 26.17 11.49
CA GLN A 3 1.55 25.02 11.09
C GLN A 3 0.77 24.27 10.02
N CYS A 4 1.29 24.25 8.78
CA CYS A 4 0.75 23.39 7.76
C CYS A 4 0.93 21.94 8.25
N PRO A 5 -0.12 21.12 8.38
CA PRO A 5 0.03 19.75 8.82
C PRO A 5 0.96 19.03 7.83
N GLN A 6 2.11 18.60 8.34
CA GLN A 6 3.11 17.88 7.58
C GLN A 6 2.54 16.52 7.17
N ALA A 7 2.44 16.27 5.87
CA ALA A 7 1.94 15.00 5.37
C ALA A 7 2.93 13.88 5.74
N LYS A 8 2.43 12.81 6.36
CA LYS A 8 3.25 11.63 6.70
C LYS A 8 3.43 10.68 5.51
N ALA A 9 2.52 10.75 4.54
CA ALA A 9 2.53 9.92 3.36
C ALA A 9 1.90 10.65 2.17
N ILE A 10 2.31 10.25 0.96
CA ILE A 10 1.76 10.72 -0.32
C ILE A 10 1.36 9.49 -1.15
N ILE A 11 0.18 9.55 -1.74
CA ILE A 11 -0.33 8.52 -2.66
C ILE A 11 -0.36 9.12 -4.07
N LEU A 12 0.43 8.55 -4.99
CA LEU A 12 0.48 8.95 -6.39
C LEU A 12 -0.43 8.03 -7.21
N ARG A 13 -1.59 8.54 -7.58
CA ARG A 13 -2.55 7.82 -8.42
C ARG A 13 -2.17 7.95 -9.89
N ALA A 14 -2.21 6.84 -10.62
CA ALA A 14 -1.96 6.83 -12.04
C ALA A 14 -3.07 7.58 -12.79
N ASP A 15 -2.66 8.49 -13.66
CA ASP A 15 -3.58 9.26 -14.51
C ASP A 15 -3.87 8.47 -15.79
N VAL A 16 -4.84 7.56 -15.72
CA VAL A 16 -5.13 6.58 -16.80
C VAL A 16 -5.52 7.21 -18.13
N ASP A 17 -5.93 8.49 -18.13
CA ASP A 17 -6.27 9.23 -19.34
C ASP A 17 -5.03 9.80 -20.05
N MET A 18 -3.87 9.76 -19.40
CA MET A 18 -2.59 10.18 -19.96
C MET A 18 -1.92 9.04 -20.74
N ALA A 19 -1.18 9.39 -21.79
CA ALA A 19 -0.44 8.40 -22.58
C ALA A 19 0.67 7.67 -21.77
N VAL A 20 1.20 8.33 -20.75
CA VAL A 20 2.34 7.87 -19.94
C VAL A 20 2.10 8.12 -18.43
N PRO A 21 1.11 7.45 -17.82
CA PRO A 21 0.70 7.71 -16.43
C PRO A 21 1.84 7.51 -15.42
N ASP A 22 2.67 6.49 -15.63
CA ASP A 22 3.74 6.13 -14.70
C ASP A 22 4.89 7.15 -14.71
N GLU A 23 5.16 7.78 -15.87
CA GLU A 23 6.22 8.78 -16.02
C GLU A 23 5.89 10.05 -15.24
N LYS A 24 4.60 10.44 -15.22
CA LYS A 24 4.10 11.51 -14.35
C LYS A 24 4.35 11.20 -12.86
N ASN A 25 4.06 9.96 -12.44
CA ASN A 25 4.29 9.53 -11.05
C ASN A 25 5.78 9.55 -10.70
N VAL A 26 6.66 9.11 -11.60
CA VAL A 26 8.12 9.18 -11.43
C VAL A 26 8.57 10.62 -11.20
N LEU A 27 8.11 11.57 -12.02
CA LEU A 27 8.49 12.97 -11.90
C LEU A 27 8.01 13.58 -10.58
N ILE A 28 6.78 13.27 -10.15
CA ILE A 28 6.27 13.77 -8.87
C ILE A 28 7.08 13.18 -7.70
N ALA A 29 7.38 11.88 -7.72
CA ALA A 29 8.19 11.23 -6.68
C ALA A 29 9.59 11.87 -6.56
N LEU A 30 10.25 12.14 -7.69
CA LEU A 30 11.55 12.82 -7.70
C LEU A 30 11.49 14.20 -7.05
N VAL A 31 10.45 14.98 -7.38
CA VAL A 31 10.26 16.32 -6.80
C VAL A 31 10.01 16.22 -5.30
N VAL A 32 9.16 15.31 -4.85
CA VAL A 32 8.88 15.08 -3.43
C VAL A 32 10.16 14.72 -2.68
N LYS A 33 10.88 13.69 -3.13
CA LYS A 33 12.13 13.24 -2.49
C LYS A 33 13.26 14.26 -2.59
N HIS A 34 13.23 15.15 -3.58
CA HIS A 34 14.15 16.29 -3.63
C HIS A 34 13.83 17.34 -2.55
N LEU A 35 12.54 17.65 -2.35
CA LEU A 35 12.09 18.61 -1.35
C LEU A 35 12.44 18.15 0.09
N GLU A 36 12.37 16.85 0.37
CA GLU A 36 12.80 16.27 1.66
C GLU A 36 14.28 16.53 1.99
N LYS A 37 15.14 16.68 0.99
CA LYS A 37 16.58 16.92 1.16
C LYS A 37 16.91 18.40 1.29
N THR A 38 15.92 19.28 1.35
CA THR A 38 16.12 20.71 1.47
C THR A 38 16.62 21.05 2.88
N PRO A 39 17.74 21.79 3.03
CA PRO A 39 18.27 22.15 4.34
C PRO A 39 17.22 22.85 5.21
N GLY A 40 16.96 22.29 6.39
CA GLY A 40 15.98 22.79 7.35
C GLY A 40 14.57 22.21 7.22
N HIS A 41 14.32 21.31 6.26
CA HIS A 41 13.06 20.57 6.08
C HIS A 41 13.31 19.08 5.77
N GLU A 42 14.13 18.42 6.59
CA GLU A 42 14.27 16.96 6.54
C GLU A 42 12.97 16.31 7.01
N GLN A 43 12.26 15.70 6.07
CA GLN A 43 11.02 14.97 6.31
C GLN A 43 11.14 13.62 5.63
N ASP A 44 10.81 12.55 6.33
CA ASP A 44 10.72 11.22 5.74
C ASP A 44 9.25 10.96 5.38
N ILE A 45 8.87 11.30 4.14
CA ILE A 45 7.50 11.16 3.63
C ILE A 45 7.41 9.80 2.94
N TYR A 46 6.52 8.95 3.43
CA TYR A 46 6.24 7.65 2.82
C TYR A 46 5.51 7.83 1.48
N VAL A 47 6.13 7.48 0.37
CA VAL A 47 5.56 7.64 -0.97
C VAL A 47 5.07 6.30 -1.50
N VAL A 48 3.77 6.21 -1.76
CA VAL A 48 3.14 5.07 -2.42
C VAL A 48 2.72 5.49 -3.82
N ALA A 49 3.10 4.73 -4.85
CA ALA A 49 2.71 5.02 -6.23
C ALA A 49 1.94 3.88 -6.87
N GLU A 50 0.87 4.22 -7.57
CA GLU A 50 0.17 3.33 -8.48
C GLU A 50 0.96 3.19 -9.79
N LEU A 51 1.05 1.96 -10.28
CA LEU A 51 1.76 1.56 -11.49
C LEU A 51 0.82 0.87 -12.47
N VAL A 52 0.79 1.34 -13.71
CA VAL A 52 -0.03 0.74 -14.78
C VAL A 52 0.80 -0.21 -15.62
N ASN A 53 2.03 0.17 -16.00
CA ASN A 53 2.93 -0.65 -16.81
C ASN A 53 4.06 -1.26 -15.96
N SER A 54 4.11 -2.59 -15.90
CA SER A 54 5.13 -3.32 -15.13
C SER A 54 6.57 -3.00 -15.51
N ASP A 55 6.82 -2.68 -16.77
CA ASP A 55 8.16 -2.38 -17.27
C ASP A 55 8.71 -1.07 -16.66
N ARG A 56 7.83 -0.23 -16.10
CA ARG A 56 8.16 1.06 -15.48
C ARG A 56 8.43 0.97 -13.98
N GLN A 57 8.24 -0.20 -13.36
CA GLN A 57 8.43 -0.38 -11.91
C GLN A 57 9.82 0.09 -11.45
N ARG A 58 10.86 -0.21 -12.23
CA ARG A 58 12.24 0.17 -11.92
C ARG A 58 12.39 1.68 -11.75
N HIS A 59 11.78 2.48 -12.62
CA HIS A 59 11.90 3.92 -12.59
C HIS A 59 11.23 4.55 -11.36
N LEU A 60 10.09 4.01 -10.91
CA LEU A 60 9.44 4.46 -9.67
C LEU A 60 10.32 4.17 -8.45
N LYS A 61 10.95 3.00 -8.37
CA LYS A 61 11.89 2.67 -7.28
C LYS A 61 13.12 3.57 -7.31
N GLU A 62 13.69 3.81 -8.49
CA GLU A 62 14.84 4.71 -8.65
C GLU A 62 14.50 6.18 -8.29
N ALA A 63 13.24 6.59 -8.46
CA ALA A 63 12.74 7.90 -8.03
C ALA A 63 12.56 8.03 -6.51
N GLY A 64 12.75 6.94 -5.75
CA GLY A 64 12.59 6.91 -4.31
C GLY A 64 11.17 6.64 -3.84
N VAL A 65 10.31 6.04 -4.66
CA VAL A 65 9.01 5.54 -4.19
C VAL A 65 9.24 4.37 -3.22
N ASP A 66 8.63 4.45 -2.03
CA ASP A 66 8.78 3.46 -0.96
C ASP A 66 7.95 2.19 -1.26
N GLU A 67 6.74 2.35 -1.81
CA GLU A 67 5.87 1.25 -2.18
C GLU A 67 5.22 1.47 -3.56
N VAL A 68 5.24 0.42 -4.39
CA VAL A 68 4.64 0.43 -5.73
C VAL A 68 3.50 -0.56 -5.77
N ILE A 69 2.29 -0.06 -6.07
CA ILE A 69 1.06 -0.84 -6.19
C ILE A 69 0.67 -0.94 -7.66
N PHE A 70 0.47 -2.14 -8.19
CA PHE A 70 -0.03 -2.24 -9.57
C PHE A 70 -1.52 -1.91 -9.60
N SER A 71 -1.94 -1.04 -10.52
CA SER A 71 -3.35 -0.65 -10.70
C SER A 71 -4.24 -1.87 -10.93
N GLN A 72 -3.72 -2.85 -11.70
CA GLN A 72 -4.40 -4.13 -11.97
C GLN A 72 -4.51 -5.05 -10.75
N ASP A 73 -3.75 -4.84 -9.68
CA ASP A 73 -3.89 -5.66 -8.47
C ASP A 73 -5.25 -5.42 -7.77
N TYR A 74 -5.93 -4.30 -8.06
CA TYR A 74 -7.15 -3.89 -7.37
C TYR A 74 -8.31 -3.45 -8.28
N SER A 75 -8.06 -3.01 -9.52
CA SER A 75 -9.14 -2.56 -10.42
C SER A 75 -9.86 -3.75 -11.07
N SER A 76 -10.98 -4.17 -10.48
CA SER A 76 -12.25 -4.68 -11.07
C SER A 76 -12.30 -5.46 -12.41
N GLY A 77 -11.22 -6.03 -12.94
CA GLY A 77 -11.23 -6.79 -14.20
C GLY A 77 -10.36 -8.05 -14.20
N ILE A 78 -9.27 -8.06 -13.44
CA ILE A 78 -8.35 -9.20 -13.35
C ILE A 78 -7.83 -9.19 -11.91
N LEU A 79 -8.44 -9.98 -11.03
CA LEU A 79 -7.90 -10.25 -9.69
C LEU A 79 -6.39 -10.53 -9.80
N SER A 80 -5.56 -10.05 -8.86
CA SER A 80 -4.11 -10.24 -8.95
C SER A 80 -3.76 -11.72 -9.16
N SER A 81 -2.69 -12.01 -9.90
CA SER A 81 -2.28 -13.38 -10.23
C SER A 81 -2.16 -14.28 -8.99
N GLY A 82 -1.76 -13.72 -7.85
CA GLY A 82 -1.75 -14.41 -6.55
C GLY A 82 -3.16 -14.72 -6.03
N ILE A 83 -4.09 -13.77 -6.07
CA ILE A 83 -5.47 -13.98 -5.62
C ILE A 83 -6.22 -14.92 -6.59
N LEU A 84 -5.97 -14.84 -7.90
CA LEU A 84 -6.50 -15.77 -8.90
C LEU A 84 -5.96 -17.19 -8.70
N ALA A 85 -4.66 -17.35 -8.44
CA ALA A 85 -4.07 -18.65 -8.13
C ALA A 85 -4.71 -19.26 -6.88
N GLN A 86 -4.92 -18.46 -5.83
CA GLN A 86 -5.66 -18.90 -4.64
C GLN A 86 -7.14 -19.21 -4.96
N GLY A 87 -7.75 -18.47 -5.88
CA GLY A 87 -9.10 -18.74 -6.39
C GLY A 87 -9.23 -20.06 -7.15
N ALA A 88 -8.19 -20.47 -7.88
CA ALA A 88 -8.11 -21.75 -8.55
C ALA A 88 -8.07 -22.93 -7.56
N LEU A 89 -7.45 -22.72 -6.39
CA LEU A 89 -7.44 -23.69 -5.29
C LEU A 89 -8.73 -23.63 -4.46
N PHE A 90 -9.30 -22.44 -4.30
CA PHE A 90 -10.45 -22.17 -3.44
C PHE A 90 -11.39 -21.14 -4.07
N ARG A 91 -12.50 -21.62 -4.64
CA ARG A 91 -13.44 -20.86 -5.49
C ARG A 91 -13.97 -19.53 -4.91
N GLN A 92 -13.92 -19.33 -3.59
CA GLN A 92 -14.45 -18.14 -2.92
C GLN A 92 -13.37 -17.19 -2.36
N MET A 93 -12.10 -17.58 -2.36
CA MET A 93 -11.01 -16.76 -1.78
C MET A 93 -10.89 -15.35 -2.39
N PRO A 94 -10.98 -15.17 -3.72
CA PRO A 94 -11.07 -13.85 -4.35
C PRO A 94 -12.09 -12.89 -3.71
N LYS A 95 -13.27 -13.41 -3.35
CA LYS A 95 -14.35 -12.61 -2.75
C LYS A 95 -14.00 -12.19 -1.32
N VAL A 96 -13.39 -13.10 -0.55
CA VAL A 96 -12.96 -12.86 0.83
C VAL A 96 -11.86 -11.79 0.86
N TYR A 97 -10.81 -11.93 0.04
CA TYR A 97 -9.73 -10.94 -0.04
C TYR A 97 -10.25 -9.56 -0.43
N ARG A 98 -11.13 -9.49 -1.43
CA ARG A 98 -11.74 -8.22 -1.83
C ARG A 98 -12.52 -7.57 -0.68
N GLN A 99 -13.27 -8.36 0.09
CA GLN A 99 -14.03 -7.85 1.23
C GLN A 99 -13.13 -7.31 2.34
N LEU A 100 -12.02 -7.99 2.64
CA LEU A 100 -11.08 -7.57 3.69
C LEU A 100 -10.25 -6.33 3.31
N LEU A 101 -10.08 -6.06 2.00
CA LEU A 101 -9.29 -4.95 1.47
C LEU A 101 -10.16 -3.74 1.06
N THR A 102 -11.48 -3.89 1.04
CA THR A 102 -12.42 -2.81 0.68
C THR A 102 -13.14 -2.34 1.93
N TYR A 103 -13.10 -1.03 2.19
CA TYR A 103 -13.96 -0.43 3.20
C TYR A 103 -15.43 -0.65 2.80
N SER A 104 -16.14 -1.45 3.58
CA SER A 104 -17.54 -1.82 3.32
C SER A 104 -18.29 -1.92 4.64
N ASP A 105 -19.63 -1.95 4.60
CA ASP A 105 -20.48 -2.13 5.79
C ASP A 105 -20.31 -3.51 6.46
N HIS A 106 -19.39 -4.35 5.97
CA HIS A 106 -19.04 -5.63 6.57
C HIS A 106 -17.95 -5.46 7.65
N PRO A 107 -17.99 -6.22 8.75
CA PRO A 107 -17.28 -5.86 9.98
C PRO A 107 -15.79 -6.20 10.02
N ASN A 108 -15.23 -6.88 9.01
CA ASN A 108 -13.90 -7.45 9.09
C ASN A 108 -12.89 -6.65 8.27
N GLU A 109 -11.93 -6.03 8.96
CA GLU A 109 -10.80 -5.30 8.39
C GLU A 109 -9.49 -5.84 8.98
N PHE A 110 -8.36 -5.56 8.32
CA PHE A 110 -7.04 -5.86 8.85
C PHE A 110 -6.52 -4.71 9.71
N TYR A 111 -6.10 -5.03 10.93
CA TYR A 111 -5.46 -4.09 11.84
C TYR A 111 -4.07 -4.57 12.23
N PHE A 112 -3.12 -3.64 12.19
CA PHE A 112 -1.82 -3.83 12.81
C PHE A 112 -1.86 -3.24 14.22
N ILE A 113 -1.75 -4.10 15.22
CA ILE A 113 -1.78 -3.72 16.63
C ILE A 113 -0.34 -3.74 17.14
N GLU A 114 0.07 -2.67 17.81
CA GLU A 114 1.41 -2.64 18.40
C GLU A 114 1.53 -3.64 19.56
N PRO A 115 2.69 -4.30 19.75
CA PRO A 115 2.86 -5.33 20.77
C PRO A 115 2.46 -4.88 22.19
N ARG A 116 2.64 -3.60 22.52
CA ARG A 116 2.26 -3.04 23.83
C ARG A 116 0.76 -3.16 24.16
N TYR A 117 -0.10 -3.34 23.15
CA TYR A 117 -1.54 -3.52 23.33
C TYR A 117 -1.95 -4.99 23.40
N TYR A 118 -1.01 -5.94 23.24
CA TYR A 118 -1.33 -7.35 23.45
C TYR A 118 -1.53 -7.61 24.94
N PRO A 119 -2.57 -8.37 25.31
CA PRO A 119 -2.75 -8.86 26.68
C PRO A 119 -1.46 -9.51 27.21
N ALA A 120 -1.12 -9.23 28.47
CA ALA A 120 0.09 -9.79 29.10
C ALA A 120 0.10 -11.33 29.11
N THR A 121 -1.08 -11.95 29.10
CA THR A 121 -1.29 -13.40 28.95
C THR A 121 -0.73 -13.96 27.65
N PHE A 122 -0.50 -13.12 26.64
CA PHE A 122 -0.05 -13.55 25.32
C PHE A 122 1.47 -13.44 25.10
N MET A 123 2.18 -12.74 25.98
CA MET A 123 3.61 -12.41 25.81
C MET A 123 4.56 -13.60 26.01
N ALA A 124 4.09 -14.72 26.56
CA ALA A 124 4.89 -15.92 26.84
C ALA A 124 4.33 -17.21 26.22
N SER A 125 3.30 -17.09 25.37
CA SER A 125 2.64 -18.24 24.74
C SER A 125 3.10 -18.42 23.29
N HIS A 126 3.16 -19.67 22.83
CA HIS A 126 3.35 -19.95 21.42
C HIS A 126 2.12 -19.54 20.60
N PHE A 127 2.29 -19.28 19.30
CA PHE A 127 1.25 -18.79 18.40
C PHE A 127 -0.05 -19.62 18.40
N LEU A 128 0.05 -20.95 18.47
CA LEU A 128 -1.12 -21.84 18.44
C LEU A 128 -2.06 -21.67 19.66
N PRO A 129 -1.55 -21.73 20.92
CA PRO A 129 -2.35 -21.41 22.10
C PRO A 129 -3.03 -20.05 22.09
N LEU A 130 -2.49 -19.05 21.37
CA LEU A 130 -3.04 -17.70 21.30
C LEU A 130 -4.26 -17.58 20.38
N VAL A 131 -4.31 -18.38 19.32
CA VAL A 131 -5.34 -18.29 18.28
C VAL A 131 -6.51 -19.24 18.56
N LEU A 132 -6.28 -20.31 19.34
CA LEU A 132 -7.24 -21.39 19.59
C LEU A 132 -7.81 -21.41 21.02
N GLY A 133 -7.34 -20.53 21.91
CA GLY A 133 -7.84 -20.37 23.28
C GLY A 133 -9.01 -19.39 23.36
#